data_AF-A0A7K8V0B8-F1
#
_entry.id   AF-A0A7K8V0B8-F1
#
_cell.length_a   1.000
_cell.length_b   1.000
_cell.length_c   1.000
_cell.angle_alpha   90.00
_cell.angle_beta   90.00
_cell.angle_gamma   90.00
#
_symmetry.space_group_name_H-M   'P 1'
#
loop_
_entity.id
_entity.type
_entity.pdbx_description
1 polymer ?
#
loop_
_entity_poly.entity_id
_entity_poly.type
_entity_poly.pdbx_seq_one_letter_code
_entity_poly.pdbx_strand_id
1 'polypeptide(L)'
;QLEVLHYRLSISSKHHGSPAQSSYQALHAYQESFKPTEEHVLVVRLLVKHLHAFSNSLKPEPLSPSAHSHTASPLEEFKRVVIPRFVQEKLYIFLQHCFGHWPLDASFRAVLEMWLSYLQPWRYAPEKPPQSAEPLPRSVSEKWAAFIQENLLMYTKLFVGFLNRALRTDLVSPKNALMVFRVAKVFAQPNLAEMILKGEQLFLEPELVIPHRQHRLFMTPPFGGSFFSSWPPTITDASFKVKSHVYSLEGQDFQYKQMFGTEVRNLVLKLAQLICQAQQTAKSISDHSAETMASQSFFSWFRFTPSEMNGSYTGNDLDEIGQDSIKKTDEYLEKALEYLCQIFKLNEAQLTQMMMKCGTAQDENGKKQLPDCIESEDGLILTPLGRYQIINGLRRFEVQYQGDTELQPIRSYENATLVRLLFRLSSVLNERFADQMDVLCSREDFVGRLCRYHLTNPHLVQKTRYTPMVKDRTSQNWGPRISLRFLASYRTLISLLMIYFMASWFYIGPVGCTFIILIAYFLYAIIMTFFSEGWKPHEH
;
A
#
# COMPACT_ATOMS: atom_id res chain seq x y z
N GLN A 1 13.32 -33.63 28.66
CA GLN A 1 13.56 -32.48 27.76
C GLN A 1 14.93 -32.53 27.06
N LEU A 2 16.00 -33.11 27.65
CA LEU A 2 17.27 -33.33 26.94
C LEU A 2 17.25 -34.46 25.89
N GLU A 3 16.46 -35.52 26.09
CA GLU A 3 16.42 -36.66 25.15
C GLU A 3 15.81 -36.30 23.79
N VAL A 4 14.87 -35.36 23.76
CA VAL A 4 14.25 -34.87 22.51
C VAL A 4 15.24 -34.03 21.70
N LEU A 5 16.13 -33.29 22.37
CA LEU A 5 17.22 -32.56 21.74
C LEU A 5 18.30 -33.50 21.19
N HIS A 6 18.61 -34.57 21.92
CA HIS A 6 19.56 -35.60 21.47
C HIS A 6 19.04 -36.37 20.24
N TYR A 7 17.73 -36.66 20.20
CA TYR A 7 17.08 -37.27 19.05
C TYR A 7 17.15 -36.38 17.80
N ARG A 8 16.88 -35.06 17.94
CA ARG A 8 16.93 -34.11 16.81
C ARG A 8 18.35 -33.83 16.30
N LEU A 9 19.36 -33.86 17.17
CA LEU A 9 20.76 -33.72 16.75
C LEU A 9 21.30 -34.98 16.07
N SER A 10 20.81 -36.17 16.46
CA SER A 10 21.24 -37.45 15.88
C SER A 10 20.79 -37.68 14.42
N ILE A 11 19.67 -37.05 14.02
CA ILE A 11 19.16 -37.08 12.64
C ILE A 11 20.04 -36.23 11.70
N SER A 12 20.82 -35.30 12.24
CA SER A 12 21.71 -34.44 11.46
C SER A 12 23.08 -35.08 11.12
N SER A 13 23.39 -36.28 11.64
CA SER A 13 24.74 -36.87 11.52
C SER A 13 24.83 -38.16 10.68
N LYS A 14 23.78 -38.57 9.98
CA LYS A 14 23.80 -39.82 9.19
C LYS A 14 23.40 -39.60 7.73
N HIS A 15 24.43 -39.42 6.89
CA HIS A 15 24.77 -40.25 5.70
C HIS A 15 25.35 -39.43 4.54
N HIS A 16 26.67 -39.54 4.38
CA HIS A 16 27.31 -39.62 3.07
C HIS A 16 27.35 -41.10 2.65
N GLY A 17 26.76 -41.40 1.50
CA GLY A 17 26.74 -42.73 0.88
C GLY A 17 25.68 -42.81 -0.22
N SER A 18 26.08 -42.54 -1.47
CA SER A 18 25.30 -42.60 -2.72
C SER A 18 24.61 -43.98 -2.97
N PRO A 19 23.66 -44.17 -3.93
CA PRO A 19 23.28 -43.27 -5.03
C PRO A 19 21.78 -43.00 -5.27
N ALA A 20 21.54 -41.86 -5.94
CA ALA A 20 20.41 -41.48 -6.80
C ALA A 20 19.07 -42.22 -6.62
N GLN A 21 18.09 -41.56 -5.96
CA GLN A 21 16.69 -41.54 -6.37
C GLN A 21 15.85 -40.54 -5.52
N SER A 22 15.20 -39.60 -6.22
CA SER A 22 13.91 -38.95 -5.89
C SER A 22 13.54 -38.77 -4.40
N SER A 23 14.20 -37.87 -3.69
CA SER A 23 13.83 -37.51 -2.29
C SER A 23 13.12 -36.16 -2.15
N TYR A 24 12.93 -35.38 -3.23
CA TYR A 24 12.27 -34.08 -3.16
C TYR A 24 10.76 -34.14 -2.88
N GLN A 25 10.10 -35.27 -3.15
CA GLN A 25 8.65 -35.41 -2.97
C GLN A 25 8.22 -35.90 -1.57
N ALA A 26 9.12 -36.50 -0.79
CA ALA A 26 8.77 -37.13 0.49
C ALA A 26 8.77 -36.17 1.70
N LEU A 27 9.42 -35.00 1.60
CA LEU A 27 9.46 -34.01 2.68
C LEU A 27 8.23 -33.08 2.76
N HIS A 28 7.33 -33.14 1.79
CA HIS A 28 6.17 -32.23 1.73
C HIS A 28 4.94 -32.71 2.52
N ALA A 29 4.93 -33.92 3.07
CA ALA A 29 3.70 -34.51 3.61
C ALA A 29 3.40 -34.19 5.10
N TYR A 30 4.37 -33.74 5.90
CA TYR A 30 4.18 -33.55 7.36
C TYR A 30 5.00 -32.39 7.97
N GLN A 31 5.06 -31.25 7.28
CA GLN A 31 5.66 -30.05 7.88
C GLN A 31 4.52 -29.09 8.26
N GLU A 32 4.29 -28.87 9.55
CA GLU A 32 3.58 -27.68 10.03
C GLU A 32 4.10 -26.50 9.20
N SER A 33 3.20 -25.77 8.52
CA SER A 33 3.63 -24.68 7.64
C SER A 33 4.41 -23.68 8.50
N PHE A 34 5.73 -23.67 8.39
CA PHE A 34 6.56 -22.73 9.12
C PHE A 34 6.21 -21.34 8.58
N LYS A 35 5.45 -20.56 9.36
CA LYS A 35 5.11 -19.18 9.05
C LYS A 35 6.06 -18.30 9.85
N PRO A 36 7.16 -17.80 9.24
CA PRO A 36 8.06 -16.89 9.94
C PRO A 36 7.29 -15.66 10.41
N THR A 37 7.53 -15.24 11.65
CA THR A 37 6.98 -14.00 12.21
C THR A 37 7.84 -12.83 11.78
N GLU A 38 7.32 -11.62 11.90
CA GLU A 38 8.08 -10.40 11.62
C GLU A 38 9.37 -10.33 12.47
N GLU A 39 9.30 -10.74 13.74
CA GLU A 39 10.45 -10.82 14.64
C GLU A 39 11.54 -11.78 14.14
N HIS A 40 11.15 -12.98 13.67
CA HIS A 40 12.10 -13.93 13.06
C HIS A 40 12.82 -13.29 11.87
N VAL A 41 12.09 -12.56 11.03
CA VAL A 41 12.65 -11.85 9.87
C VAL A 41 13.60 -10.73 10.33
N LEU A 42 13.27 -9.97 11.37
CA LEU A 42 14.14 -8.92 11.90
C LEU A 42 15.45 -9.49 12.48
N VAL A 43 15.40 -10.62 13.19
CA VAL A 43 16.60 -11.30 13.72
C VAL A 43 17.50 -11.79 12.60
N VAL A 44 16.93 -12.44 11.57
CA VAL A 44 17.71 -12.89 10.40
C VAL A 44 18.30 -11.70 9.65
N ARG A 45 17.60 -10.56 9.57
CA ARG A 45 18.14 -9.32 9.00
C ARG A 45 19.34 -8.81 9.79
N LEU A 46 19.29 -8.83 11.14
CA LEU A 46 20.44 -8.45 11.97
C LEU A 46 21.63 -9.35 11.70
N LEU A 47 21.42 -10.67 11.61
CA LEU A 47 22.46 -11.62 11.24
C LEU A 47 23.10 -11.26 9.89
N VAL A 48 22.30 -10.99 8.86
CA VAL A 48 22.78 -10.57 7.53
C VAL A 48 23.67 -9.32 7.63
N LYS A 49 23.24 -8.31 8.38
CA LYS A 49 24.03 -7.08 8.59
C LYS A 49 25.37 -7.38 9.25
N HIS A 50 25.38 -8.21 10.28
CA HIS A 50 26.60 -8.61 10.99
C HIS A 50 27.52 -9.44 10.10
N LEU A 51 26.99 -10.31 9.25
CA LEU A 51 27.78 -11.09 8.29
C LEU A 51 28.45 -10.20 7.25
N HIS A 52 27.76 -9.18 6.72
CA HIS A 52 28.39 -8.23 5.82
C HIS A 52 29.47 -7.39 6.52
N ALA A 53 29.17 -6.85 7.70
CA ALA A 53 30.15 -6.10 8.49
C ALA A 53 31.38 -6.95 8.83
N PHE A 54 31.16 -8.21 9.21
CA PHE A 54 32.20 -9.17 9.49
C PHE A 54 33.00 -9.49 8.22
N SER A 55 32.36 -9.79 7.09
CA SER A 55 33.05 -10.04 5.82
C SER A 55 33.99 -8.87 5.45
N ASN A 56 33.53 -7.65 5.64
CA ASN A 56 34.24 -6.42 5.26
C ASN A 56 35.27 -5.92 6.28
N SER A 57 35.37 -6.52 7.46
CA SER A 57 36.27 -6.03 8.52
C SER A 57 37.75 -6.36 8.28
N LEU A 58 38.10 -7.19 7.28
CA LEU A 58 39.49 -7.52 6.99
C LEU A 58 40.16 -6.37 6.23
N LYS A 59 41.27 -5.90 6.79
CA LYS A 59 42.25 -5.12 6.03
C LYS A 59 42.96 -6.06 5.06
N PRO A 60 43.22 -5.65 3.81
CA PRO A 60 44.15 -6.38 2.97
C PRO A 60 45.49 -6.42 3.72
N GLU A 61 46.00 -7.61 4.02
CA GLU A 61 47.35 -7.76 4.53
C GLU A 61 48.30 -7.14 3.48
N PRO A 62 49.19 -6.22 3.86
CA PRO A 62 50.08 -5.60 2.90
C PRO A 62 50.94 -6.68 2.24
N LEU A 63 50.97 -6.66 0.90
CA LEU A 63 51.85 -7.48 0.06
C LEU A 63 53.32 -7.23 0.44
N SER A 64 53.80 -7.92 1.47
CA SER A 64 55.21 -8.11 1.75
C SER A 64 55.51 -9.56 1.40
N PRO A 65 56.41 -9.84 0.43
CA PRO A 65 56.75 -11.19 0.06
C PRO A 65 57.72 -11.75 1.09
N SER A 66 57.24 -12.18 2.26
CA SER A 66 58.00 -13.07 3.12
C SER A 66 57.58 -14.50 2.78
N ALA A 67 58.57 -15.32 2.43
CA ALA A 67 58.41 -16.54 1.65
C ALA A 67 57.70 -17.72 2.36
N HIS A 68 57.02 -17.54 3.50
CA HIS A 68 56.51 -18.66 4.31
C HIS A 68 55.17 -18.43 5.04
N SER A 69 54.13 -17.90 4.38
CA SER A 69 52.76 -17.91 4.93
C SER A 69 51.71 -18.39 3.92
N HIS A 70 51.80 -19.66 3.50
CA HIS A 70 50.84 -20.27 2.57
C HIS A 70 49.51 -20.74 3.20
N THR A 71 49.23 -20.41 4.45
CA THR A 71 47.94 -20.76 5.09
C THR A 71 47.09 -19.51 5.23
N ALA A 72 46.05 -19.40 4.40
CA ALA A 72 44.97 -18.44 4.64
C ALA A 72 44.51 -18.57 6.09
N SER A 73 44.37 -17.44 6.79
CA SER A 73 43.92 -17.44 8.19
C SER A 73 42.63 -18.27 8.31
N PRO A 74 42.44 -19.09 9.37
CA PRO A 74 41.18 -19.83 9.57
C PRO A 74 39.93 -18.93 9.48
N LEU A 75 40.09 -17.63 9.80
CA LEU A 75 39.06 -16.62 9.65
C LEU A 75 38.76 -16.25 8.19
N GLU A 76 39.76 -16.25 7.32
CA GLU A 76 39.61 -16.07 5.87
C GLU A 76 38.96 -17.30 5.22
N GLU A 77 39.35 -18.50 5.64
CA GLU A 77 38.72 -19.75 5.21
C GLU A 77 37.24 -19.78 5.62
N PHE A 78 36.94 -19.40 6.88
CA PHE A 78 35.55 -19.27 7.36
C PHE A 78 34.74 -18.26 6.52
N LYS A 79 35.32 -17.11 6.17
CA LYS A 79 34.64 -16.12 5.32
C LYS A 79 34.40 -16.60 3.90
N ARG A 80 35.38 -17.26 3.28
CA ARG A 80 35.27 -17.78 1.91
C ARG A 80 34.32 -18.97 1.81
N VAL A 81 34.33 -19.86 2.81
CA VAL A 81 33.63 -21.15 2.72
C VAL A 81 32.30 -21.10 3.46
N VAL A 82 32.24 -20.54 4.66
CA VAL A 82 31.06 -20.70 5.53
C VAL A 82 29.96 -19.70 5.20
N ILE A 83 30.30 -18.42 4.96
CA ILE A 83 29.29 -17.39 4.70
C ILE A 83 28.54 -17.65 3.39
N PRO A 84 29.19 -17.92 2.24
CA PRO A 84 28.48 -18.27 1.01
C PRO A 84 27.76 -19.61 1.13
N ARG A 85 28.41 -20.69 1.61
CA ARG A 85 27.79 -22.02 1.54
C ARG A 85 26.68 -22.27 2.57
N PHE A 86 26.77 -21.76 3.79
CA PHE A 86 25.78 -22.07 4.83
C PHE A 86 24.66 -21.06 4.92
N VAL A 87 24.92 -19.79 4.59
CA VAL A 87 23.94 -18.71 4.76
C VAL A 87 23.24 -18.39 3.45
N GLN A 88 23.96 -18.32 2.32
CA GLN A 88 23.37 -17.90 1.03
C GLN A 88 22.20 -18.80 0.62
N GLU A 89 22.42 -20.11 0.54
CA GLU A 89 21.41 -21.07 0.10
C GLU A 89 20.20 -21.07 1.03
N LYS A 90 20.42 -21.12 2.35
CA LYS A 90 19.34 -21.10 3.35
C LYS A 90 18.58 -19.79 3.33
N LEU A 91 19.27 -18.66 3.20
CA LEU A 91 18.64 -17.34 3.09
C LEU A 91 17.86 -17.21 1.78
N TYR A 92 18.38 -17.74 0.68
CA TYR A 92 17.71 -17.71 -0.62
C TYR A 92 16.37 -18.45 -0.55
N ILE A 93 16.37 -19.68 -0.05
CA ILE A 93 15.15 -20.49 0.12
C ILE A 93 14.19 -19.80 1.10
N PHE A 94 14.70 -19.23 2.20
CA PHE A 94 13.89 -18.48 3.15
C PHE A 94 13.21 -17.26 2.52
N LEU A 95 13.96 -16.47 1.74
CA LEU A 95 13.42 -15.32 1.01
C LEU A 95 12.39 -15.77 -0.03
N GLN A 96 12.67 -16.80 -0.83
CA GLN A 96 11.70 -17.34 -1.78
C GLN A 96 10.39 -17.76 -1.10
N HIS A 97 10.48 -18.46 0.03
CA HIS A 97 9.33 -18.83 0.82
C HIS A 97 8.53 -17.60 1.28
N CYS A 98 9.19 -16.58 1.82
CA CYS A 98 8.56 -15.33 2.25
C CYS A 98 7.92 -14.56 1.06
N PHE A 99 8.62 -14.44 -0.07
CA PHE A 99 8.07 -13.78 -1.26
C PHE A 99 6.82 -14.47 -1.81
N GLY A 100 6.76 -15.80 -1.71
CA GLY A 100 5.62 -16.61 -2.17
C GLY A 100 4.42 -16.63 -1.21
N HIS A 101 4.66 -16.61 0.11
CA HIS A 101 3.62 -16.92 1.11
C HIS A 101 3.28 -15.78 2.08
N TRP A 102 4.08 -14.70 2.12
CA TRP A 102 3.80 -13.58 3.03
C TRP A 102 2.56 -12.78 2.59
N PRO A 103 1.64 -12.39 3.50
CA PRO A 103 0.43 -11.64 3.17
C PRO A 103 0.72 -10.33 2.42
N LEU A 104 -0.14 -9.88 1.50
CA LEU A 104 0.02 -8.65 0.68
C LEU A 104 -0.10 -7.32 1.46
N ASP A 105 0.08 -7.34 2.77
CA ASP A 105 0.00 -6.18 3.64
C ASP A 105 1.36 -5.49 3.86
N ALA A 106 1.36 -4.44 4.68
CA ALA A 106 2.54 -3.63 4.97
C ALA A 106 3.61 -4.37 5.81
N SER A 107 3.29 -5.50 6.45
CA SER A 107 4.26 -6.26 7.27
C SER A 107 5.38 -6.88 6.43
N PHE A 108 5.13 -7.07 5.12
CA PHE A 108 6.14 -7.53 4.17
C PHE A 108 7.36 -6.60 4.08
N ARG A 109 7.24 -5.35 4.54
CA ARG A 109 8.36 -4.42 4.67
C ARG A 109 9.54 -5.05 5.42
N ALA A 110 9.31 -5.87 6.43
CA ALA A 110 10.39 -6.54 7.16
C ALA A 110 11.20 -7.49 6.26
N VAL A 111 10.51 -8.29 5.44
CA VAL A 111 11.12 -9.22 4.47
C VAL A 111 11.86 -8.43 3.39
N LEU A 112 11.21 -7.40 2.85
CA LEU A 112 11.79 -6.51 1.85
C LEU A 112 13.11 -5.90 2.35
N GLU A 113 13.09 -5.35 3.56
CA GLU A 113 14.25 -4.69 4.14
C GLU A 113 15.37 -5.67 4.52
N MET A 114 15.06 -6.92 4.85
CA MET A 114 16.06 -8.00 4.96
C MET A 114 16.74 -8.24 3.62
N TRP A 115 15.94 -8.47 2.57
CA TRP A 115 16.44 -8.71 1.22
C TRP A 115 17.33 -7.57 0.75
N LEU A 116 16.88 -6.31 0.88
CA LEU A 116 17.67 -5.14 0.52
C LEU A 116 18.93 -4.97 1.37
N SER A 117 18.94 -5.44 2.63
CA SER A 117 20.16 -5.45 3.45
C SER A 117 21.19 -6.45 2.92
N TYR A 118 20.73 -7.59 2.38
CA TYR A 118 21.58 -8.61 1.77
C TYR A 118 22.19 -8.15 0.44
N LEU A 119 21.40 -7.44 -0.39
CA LEU A 119 21.85 -6.97 -1.70
C LEU A 119 22.95 -5.89 -1.65
N GLN A 120 23.21 -5.30 -0.49
CA GLN A 120 24.05 -4.11 -0.36
C GLN A 120 25.21 -4.27 0.64
N PRO A 121 26.11 -5.25 0.43
CA PRO A 121 27.24 -5.49 1.34
C PRO A 121 28.14 -4.26 1.53
N TRP A 122 28.24 -3.39 0.53
CA TRP A 122 29.04 -2.16 0.57
C TRP A 122 28.59 -1.16 1.62
N ARG A 123 27.32 -1.20 2.06
CA ARG A 123 26.83 -0.34 3.15
C ARG A 123 27.47 -0.66 4.50
N TYR A 124 28.10 -1.82 4.62
CA TYR A 124 28.75 -2.31 5.82
C TYR A 124 30.27 -2.40 5.64
N ALA A 125 30.82 -1.81 4.57
CA ALA A 125 32.25 -1.73 4.38
C ALA A 125 32.80 -0.48 5.07
N PRO A 126 33.98 -0.53 5.72
CA PRO A 126 34.62 0.65 6.26
C PRO A 126 34.93 1.62 5.10
N GLU A 127 34.20 2.74 5.03
CA GLU A 127 34.46 3.79 4.04
C GLU A 127 35.81 4.44 4.37
N LYS A 128 36.75 4.45 3.40
CA LYS A 128 37.89 5.37 3.47
C LYS A 128 37.30 6.78 3.23
N PRO A 129 37.61 7.78 4.07
CA PRO A 129 37.05 9.12 3.88
C PRO A 129 37.42 9.65 2.48
N PRO A 130 36.46 10.24 1.75
CA PRO A 130 36.73 10.81 0.44
C PRO A 130 37.76 11.93 0.57
N GLN A 131 38.81 11.89 -0.24
CA GLN A 131 39.84 12.94 -0.30
C GLN A 131 39.40 14.16 -1.13
N SER A 132 38.13 14.24 -1.56
CA SER A 132 37.59 15.35 -2.34
C SER A 132 36.23 15.81 -1.81
N ALA A 133 36.08 17.14 -1.74
CA ALA A 133 34.99 17.86 -1.09
C ALA A 133 33.71 18.02 -1.94
N GLU A 134 33.44 17.11 -2.88
CA GLU A 134 32.19 17.09 -3.66
C GLU A 134 31.44 15.76 -3.50
N PRO A 135 30.15 15.77 -3.11
CA PRO A 135 29.37 14.56 -2.96
C PRO A 135 28.91 14.05 -4.34
N LEU A 136 29.80 13.40 -5.10
CA LEU A 136 29.35 12.59 -6.23
C LEU A 136 28.43 11.46 -5.72
N PRO A 137 27.41 11.03 -6.51
CA PRO A 137 26.59 9.90 -6.16
C PRO A 137 27.50 8.70 -5.88
N ARG A 138 27.39 8.09 -4.70
CA ARG A 138 28.19 6.91 -4.31
C ARG A 138 27.93 5.77 -5.30
N SER A 139 28.76 5.68 -6.35
CA SER A 139 28.71 4.60 -7.34
C SER A 139 29.14 3.29 -6.72
N VAL A 140 28.50 2.18 -7.12
CA VAL A 140 28.90 0.86 -6.64
C VAL A 140 30.22 0.48 -7.33
N SER A 141 31.27 0.33 -6.53
CA SER A 141 32.61 -0.04 -7.01
C SER A 141 32.62 -1.41 -7.67
N GLU A 142 33.38 -1.56 -8.76
CA GLU A 142 33.51 -2.81 -9.54
C GLU A 142 34.02 -4.00 -8.71
N LYS A 143 34.67 -3.77 -7.57
CA LYS A 143 35.11 -4.84 -6.66
C LYS A 143 33.95 -5.74 -6.18
N TRP A 144 32.71 -5.25 -6.26
CA TRP A 144 31.50 -5.98 -5.89
C TRP A 144 30.93 -6.84 -7.02
N ALA A 145 31.49 -6.79 -8.24
CA ALA A 145 30.99 -7.56 -9.37
C ALA A 145 30.98 -9.08 -9.09
N ALA A 146 32.03 -9.62 -8.48
CA ALA A 146 32.10 -11.04 -8.10
C ALA A 146 30.97 -11.43 -7.13
N PHE A 147 30.72 -10.60 -6.11
CA PHE A 147 29.62 -10.84 -5.16
C PHE A 147 28.25 -10.84 -5.88
N ILE A 148 28.03 -9.91 -6.81
CA ILE A 148 26.77 -9.82 -7.57
C ILE A 148 26.59 -11.05 -8.46
N GLN A 149 27.65 -11.50 -9.13
CA GLN A 149 27.66 -12.69 -9.98
C GLN A 149 27.35 -13.97 -9.19
N GLU A 150 27.98 -14.15 -8.03
CA GLU A 150 27.73 -15.29 -7.13
C GLU A 150 26.30 -15.28 -6.56
N ASN A 151 25.68 -14.10 -6.48
CA ASN A 151 24.34 -13.88 -5.92
C ASN A 151 23.28 -13.52 -6.98
N LEU A 152 23.49 -13.88 -8.25
CA LEU A 152 22.67 -13.40 -9.37
C LEU A 152 21.16 -13.57 -9.11
N LEU A 153 20.71 -14.73 -8.64
CA LEU A 153 19.28 -15.00 -8.39
C LEU A 153 18.67 -14.16 -7.26
N MET A 154 19.49 -13.68 -6.31
CA MET A 154 19.04 -12.74 -5.28
C MET A 154 18.69 -11.38 -5.86
N TYR A 155 19.38 -10.97 -6.94
CA TYR A 155 19.10 -9.73 -7.66
C TYR A 155 17.98 -9.92 -8.68
N THR A 156 17.98 -11.01 -9.44
CA THR A 156 17.10 -11.17 -10.61
C THR A 156 15.80 -11.88 -10.27
N LYS A 157 15.86 -13.14 -9.80
CA LYS A 157 14.65 -13.93 -9.50
C LYS A 157 13.79 -13.31 -8.40
N LEU A 158 14.41 -12.85 -7.30
CA LEU A 158 13.67 -12.19 -6.22
C LEU A 158 13.12 -10.81 -6.64
N PHE A 159 13.77 -10.09 -7.56
CA PHE A 159 13.19 -8.88 -8.15
C PHE A 159 11.94 -9.18 -8.98
N VAL A 160 11.94 -10.25 -9.78
CA VAL A 160 10.72 -10.69 -10.48
C VAL A 160 9.62 -11.10 -9.49
N GLY A 161 9.98 -11.77 -8.40
CA GLY A 161 9.06 -12.06 -7.29
C GLY A 161 8.48 -10.79 -6.66
N PHE A 162 9.32 -9.77 -6.40
CA PHE A 162 8.90 -8.45 -5.93
C PHE A 162 7.93 -7.79 -6.91
N LEU A 163 8.27 -7.78 -8.19
CA LEU A 163 7.48 -7.14 -9.24
C LEU A 163 6.07 -7.73 -9.34
N ASN A 164 5.96 -9.06 -9.36
CA ASN A 164 4.67 -9.74 -9.34
C ASN A 164 3.85 -9.46 -8.08
N ARG A 165 4.51 -9.16 -6.97
CA ARG A 165 3.87 -8.76 -5.72
C ARG A 165 3.39 -7.30 -5.79
N ALA A 166 4.25 -6.38 -6.22
CA ALA A 166 3.93 -4.96 -6.36
C ALA A 166 2.75 -4.70 -7.31
N LEU A 167 2.64 -5.50 -8.38
CA LEU A 167 1.50 -5.46 -9.32
C LEU A 167 0.15 -5.84 -8.67
N ARG A 168 0.16 -6.49 -7.50
CA ARG A 168 -1.04 -6.94 -6.76
C ARG A 168 -1.30 -6.12 -5.50
N THR A 169 -0.45 -5.14 -5.19
CA THR A 169 -0.59 -4.28 -4.01
C THR A 169 -1.17 -2.93 -4.39
N ASP A 170 -2.01 -2.37 -3.51
CA ASP A 170 -2.51 -1.01 -3.68
C ASP A 170 -1.39 0.01 -3.41
N LEU A 171 -1.02 0.77 -4.45
CA LEU A 171 0.05 1.77 -4.42
C LEU A 171 -0.43 3.15 -3.94
N VAL A 172 -1.73 3.35 -3.73
CA VAL A 172 -2.27 4.57 -3.10
C VAL A 172 -1.89 4.60 -1.61
N SER A 173 -1.60 3.45 -1.01
CA SER A 173 -1.12 3.35 0.37
C SER A 173 0.34 3.85 0.51
N PRO A 174 0.64 4.77 1.45
CA PRO A 174 2.00 5.29 1.66
C PRO A 174 3.01 4.20 2.03
N LYS A 175 2.57 3.19 2.82
CA LYS A 175 3.43 2.08 3.26
C LYS A 175 3.86 1.22 2.06
N ASN A 176 2.95 1.00 1.09
CA ASN A 176 3.23 0.22 -0.12
C ASN A 176 4.04 1.02 -1.15
N ALA A 177 3.70 2.30 -1.37
CA ALA A 177 4.48 3.19 -2.23
C ALA A 177 5.95 3.30 -1.77
N LEU A 178 6.17 3.41 -0.45
CA LEU A 178 7.49 3.41 0.14
C LEU A 178 8.25 2.10 -0.16
N MET A 179 7.61 0.93 -0.14
CA MET A 179 8.28 -0.33 -0.49
C MET A 179 8.76 -0.34 -1.94
N VAL A 180 7.95 0.13 -2.89
CA VAL A 180 8.33 0.25 -4.31
C VAL A 180 9.48 1.23 -4.50
N PHE A 181 9.39 2.40 -3.88
CA PHE A 181 10.48 3.39 -3.86
C PHE A 181 11.78 2.79 -3.33
N ARG A 182 11.75 2.06 -2.22
CA ARG A 182 12.94 1.48 -1.59
C ARG A 182 13.66 0.50 -2.51
N VAL A 183 12.91 -0.38 -3.19
CA VAL A 183 13.50 -1.32 -4.16
C VAL A 183 14.07 -0.56 -5.35
N ALA A 184 13.27 0.31 -5.97
CA ALA A 184 13.70 1.07 -7.14
C ALA A 184 14.97 1.89 -6.84
N LYS A 185 15.04 2.54 -5.68
CA LYS A 185 16.20 3.30 -5.21
C LYS A 185 17.46 2.44 -5.06
N VAL A 186 17.33 1.22 -4.54
CA VAL A 186 18.49 0.32 -4.38
C VAL A 186 19.01 -0.13 -5.74
N PHE A 187 18.12 -0.56 -6.63
CA PHE A 187 18.50 -1.05 -7.97
C PHE A 187 19.00 0.07 -8.90
N ALA A 188 18.57 1.32 -8.68
CA ALA A 188 19.02 2.49 -9.44
C ALA A 188 20.36 3.07 -8.96
N GLN A 189 21.04 2.42 -8.01
CA GLN A 189 22.40 2.82 -7.65
C GLN A 189 23.32 2.79 -8.88
N PRO A 190 24.23 3.78 -9.04
CA PRO A 190 25.07 3.84 -10.22
C PRO A 190 25.91 2.57 -10.34
N ASN A 191 26.10 2.07 -11.57
CA ASN A 191 26.84 0.84 -11.90
C ASN A 191 26.17 -0.49 -11.48
N LEU A 192 25.17 -0.50 -10.57
CA LEU A 192 24.57 -1.74 -10.09
C LEU A 192 23.81 -2.50 -11.19
N ALA A 193 22.91 -1.81 -11.90
CA ALA A 193 22.13 -2.44 -12.98
C ALA A 193 23.03 -3.00 -14.09
N GLU A 194 24.14 -2.33 -14.40
CA GLU A 194 25.12 -2.81 -15.39
C GLU A 194 25.86 -4.06 -14.92
N MET A 195 26.28 -4.11 -13.65
CA MET A 195 26.91 -5.31 -13.08
C MET A 195 25.95 -6.51 -13.02
N ILE A 196 24.67 -6.29 -12.71
CA ILE A 196 23.65 -7.35 -12.75
C ILE A 196 23.45 -7.84 -14.20
N LEU A 197 23.37 -6.92 -15.16
CA LEU A 197 23.25 -7.27 -16.58
C LEU A 197 24.46 -8.08 -17.08
N LYS A 198 25.69 -7.69 -16.70
CA LYS A 198 26.90 -8.46 -17.01
C LYS A 198 26.85 -9.86 -16.40
N GLY A 199 26.40 -9.99 -15.15
CA GLY A 199 26.22 -11.30 -14.50
C GLY A 199 25.17 -12.17 -15.21
N GLU A 200 24.05 -11.57 -15.63
CA GLU A 200 23.03 -12.25 -16.43
C GLU A 200 23.55 -12.71 -17.80
N GLN A 201 24.34 -11.87 -18.48
CA GLN A 201 24.97 -12.22 -19.76
C GLN A 201 25.96 -13.39 -19.62
N LEU A 202 26.78 -13.42 -18.56
CA LEU A 202 27.69 -14.54 -18.27
C LEU A 202 26.94 -15.86 -18.03
N PHE A 203 25.74 -15.80 -17.43
CA PHE A 203 24.91 -16.99 -17.27
C PHE A 203 24.33 -17.50 -18.60
N LEU A 204 23.94 -16.58 -19.50
CA LEU A 204 23.34 -16.88 -20.79
C LEU A 204 24.36 -17.28 -21.88
N GLU A 205 25.66 -17.05 -21.64
CA GLU A 205 26.72 -17.37 -22.59
C GLU A 205 26.68 -18.88 -22.94
N PRO A 206 26.67 -19.27 -24.23
CA PRO A 206 26.69 -20.67 -24.63
C PRO A 206 27.91 -21.38 -24.03
N GLU A 207 27.72 -22.58 -23.47
CA GLU A 207 28.87 -23.42 -23.14
C GLU A 207 29.58 -23.78 -24.44
N LEU A 208 30.75 -23.18 -24.67
CA LEU A 208 31.64 -23.62 -25.74
C LEU A 208 32.00 -25.07 -25.42
N VAL A 209 31.52 -25.99 -26.25
CA VAL A 209 31.82 -27.42 -26.17
C VAL A 209 33.33 -27.60 -26.31
N ILE A 210 34.04 -27.63 -25.18
CA ILE A 210 35.37 -28.21 -25.14
C ILE A 210 35.14 -29.72 -25.22
N PRO A 211 35.64 -30.42 -26.26
CA PRO A 211 35.38 -31.84 -26.43
C PRO A 211 35.98 -32.61 -25.24
N HIS A 212 35.10 -33.27 -24.48
CA HIS A 212 35.37 -34.42 -23.61
C HIS A 212 36.65 -34.37 -22.75
N ARG A 213 36.49 -34.07 -21.45
CA ARG A 213 37.25 -34.79 -20.42
C ARG A 213 36.35 -35.28 -19.30
N GLN A 214 36.28 -36.60 -19.25
CA GLN A 214 35.74 -37.50 -18.23
C GLN A 214 35.70 -36.92 -16.81
N HIS A 215 34.57 -37.20 -16.14
CA HIS A 215 34.41 -37.39 -14.69
C HIS A 215 35.72 -37.24 -13.89
N ARG A 216 35.92 -36.11 -13.22
CA ARG A 216 36.84 -36.02 -12.07
C ARG A 216 36.04 -35.78 -10.80
N LEU A 217 35.70 -36.91 -10.18
CA LEU A 217 35.56 -37.00 -8.73
C LEU A 217 36.83 -36.44 -8.07
N PHE A 218 36.64 -35.78 -6.94
CA PHE A 218 37.68 -35.32 -6.01
C PHE A 218 38.79 -36.37 -5.84
N MET A 219 39.99 -36.05 -6.34
CA MET A 219 41.25 -36.68 -5.96
C MET A 219 42.26 -35.57 -5.68
N THR A 220 42.92 -35.70 -4.54
CA THR A 220 44.06 -34.91 -4.06
C THR A 220 45.15 -34.72 -5.14
N PRO A 221 45.91 -33.62 -5.14
CA PRO A 221 46.88 -33.36 -6.19
C PRO A 221 48.09 -34.29 -6.04
N PRO A 222 48.51 -35.04 -7.08
CA PRO A 222 49.85 -35.58 -7.13
C PRO A 222 50.80 -34.49 -7.62
N PHE A 223 51.94 -34.40 -6.96
CA PHE A 223 53.11 -33.63 -7.37
C PHE A 223 53.54 -34.00 -8.80
N GLY A 224 53.78 -32.98 -9.64
CA GLY A 224 54.60 -33.06 -10.85
C GLY A 224 53.86 -33.02 -12.19
N GLY A 225 53.99 -31.91 -12.94
CA GLY A 225 53.68 -31.89 -14.38
C GLY A 225 53.44 -30.53 -15.04
N SER A 226 54.50 -30.00 -15.67
CA SER A 226 54.57 -29.11 -16.85
C SER A 226 53.96 -27.68 -16.82
N PHE A 227 54.83 -26.68 -17.03
CA PHE A 227 54.58 -25.23 -16.91
C PHE A 227 54.15 -24.49 -18.20
N PHE A 228 53.72 -25.17 -19.26
CA PHE A 228 53.44 -24.51 -20.56
C PHE A 228 52.11 -24.91 -21.24
N SER A 229 51.04 -25.20 -20.50
CA SER A 229 49.69 -25.14 -21.07
C SER A 229 49.11 -23.74 -20.88
N SER A 230 48.81 -23.06 -21.99
CA SER A 230 48.09 -21.79 -22.01
C SER A 230 46.84 -21.88 -21.14
N TRP A 231 46.79 -21.06 -20.08
CA TRP A 231 45.59 -20.92 -19.25
C TRP A 231 44.39 -20.55 -20.14
N PRO A 232 43.20 -21.14 -19.95
CA PRO A 232 42.01 -20.69 -20.65
C PRO A 232 41.69 -19.23 -20.27
N PRO A 233 41.07 -18.44 -21.16
CA PRO A 233 40.78 -17.03 -20.91
C PRO A 233 39.89 -16.86 -19.66
N THR A 234 40.21 -15.87 -18.84
CA THR A 234 39.52 -15.52 -17.57
C THR A 234 38.00 -15.38 -17.68
N ILE A 235 37.46 -15.14 -18.88
CA ILE A 235 36.03 -15.05 -19.19
C ILE A 235 35.32 -16.40 -19.01
N THR A 236 35.98 -17.52 -19.39
CA THR A 236 35.40 -18.87 -19.28
C THR A 236 35.29 -19.38 -17.84
N ASP A 237 36.12 -18.86 -16.93
CA ASP A 237 36.06 -19.20 -15.50
C ASP A 237 34.90 -18.47 -14.80
N ALA A 238 34.62 -17.22 -15.19
CA ALA A 238 33.52 -16.43 -14.61
C ALA A 238 32.14 -16.99 -15.00
N SER A 239 31.91 -17.32 -16.28
CA SER A 239 30.63 -17.88 -16.74
C SER A 239 30.33 -19.24 -16.10
N PHE A 240 31.35 -20.10 -15.98
CA PHE A 240 31.23 -21.38 -15.27
C PHE A 240 30.85 -21.19 -13.79
N LYS A 241 31.48 -20.24 -13.08
CA LYS A 241 31.15 -19.93 -11.69
C LYS A 241 29.70 -19.46 -11.53
N VAL A 242 29.24 -18.52 -12.36
CA VAL A 242 27.86 -18.03 -12.30
C VAL A 242 26.86 -19.18 -12.52
N LYS A 243 27.07 -20.00 -13.55
CA LYS A 243 26.21 -21.16 -13.83
C LYS A 243 26.20 -22.17 -12.69
N SER A 244 27.37 -22.50 -12.16
CA SER A 244 27.51 -23.41 -11.00
C SER A 244 26.70 -22.90 -9.79
N HIS A 245 26.79 -21.61 -9.47
CA HIS A 245 26.01 -21.01 -8.38
C HIS A 245 24.50 -21.08 -8.64
N VAL A 246 24.04 -20.73 -9.85
CA VAL A 246 22.61 -20.81 -10.22
C VAL A 246 22.08 -22.24 -10.11
N TYR A 247 22.81 -23.22 -10.66
CA TYR A 247 22.40 -24.62 -10.63
C TYR A 247 22.47 -25.22 -9.21
N SER A 248 23.36 -24.73 -8.35
CA SER A 248 23.39 -25.16 -6.95
C SER A 248 22.15 -24.73 -6.17
N LEU A 249 21.50 -23.62 -6.55
CA LEU A 249 20.32 -23.07 -5.88
C LEU A 249 19.00 -23.60 -6.45
N GLU A 250 18.90 -23.78 -7.77
CA GLU A 250 17.63 -24.10 -8.46
C GLU A 250 17.61 -25.47 -9.15
N GLY A 251 18.76 -26.15 -9.24
CA GLY A 251 18.93 -27.37 -10.02
C GLY A 251 19.20 -27.11 -11.50
N GLN A 252 19.56 -28.18 -12.23
CA GLN A 252 19.95 -28.10 -13.64
C GLN A 252 18.77 -27.86 -14.60
N ASP A 253 17.55 -28.26 -14.22
CA ASP A 253 16.34 -28.10 -15.02
C ASP A 253 15.72 -26.69 -14.92
N PHE A 254 16.44 -25.75 -14.31
CA PHE A 254 15.93 -24.42 -14.02
C PHE A 254 15.77 -23.56 -15.28
N GLN A 255 14.54 -23.17 -15.57
CA GLN A 255 14.22 -22.21 -16.63
C GLN A 255 14.40 -20.78 -16.13
N TYR A 256 15.54 -20.18 -16.45
CA TYR A 256 15.85 -18.82 -16.05
C TYR A 256 15.05 -17.78 -16.86
N LYS A 257 14.37 -16.88 -16.14
CA LYS A 257 13.69 -15.72 -16.72
C LYS A 257 14.59 -14.49 -16.63
N GLN A 258 14.98 -13.94 -17.78
CA GLN A 258 15.86 -12.79 -17.87
C GLN A 258 15.20 -11.53 -17.26
N MET A 259 15.86 -10.92 -16.29
CA MET A 259 15.41 -9.69 -15.65
C MET A 259 15.38 -8.53 -16.65
N PHE A 260 16.37 -8.43 -17.54
CA PHE A 260 16.41 -7.40 -18.57
C PHE A 260 15.75 -7.83 -19.90
N GLY A 261 15.11 -9.00 -19.91
CA GLY A 261 14.36 -9.52 -21.05
C GLY A 261 13.03 -8.78 -21.30
N THR A 262 12.40 -9.06 -22.43
CA THR A 262 11.14 -8.43 -22.86
C THR A 262 9.98 -8.71 -21.89
N GLU A 263 9.88 -9.92 -21.35
CA GLU A 263 8.80 -10.29 -20.43
C GLU A 263 8.81 -9.47 -19.14
N VAL A 264 9.98 -9.35 -18.50
CA VAL A 264 10.11 -8.59 -17.25
C VAL A 264 9.98 -7.10 -17.53
N ARG A 265 10.51 -6.60 -18.66
CA ARG A 265 10.26 -5.22 -19.12
C ARG A 265 8.77 -4.92 -19.26
N ASN A 266 7.96 -5.84 -19.81
CA ASN A 266 6.51 -5.68 -19.88
C ASN A 266 5.85 -5.63 -18.49
N LEU A 267 6.32 -6.41 -17.52
CA LEU A 267 5.85 -6.33 -16.14
C LEU A 267 6.23 -5.00 -15.47
N VAL A 268 7.43 -4.48 -15.75
CA VAL A 268 7.87 -3.16 -15.26
C VAL A 268 7.04 -2.05 -15.87
N LEU A 269 6.71 -2.13 -17.17
CA LEU A 269 5.82 -1.17 -17.83
C LEU A 269 4.41 -1.18 -17.22
N LYS A 270 3.88 -2.37 -16.91
CA LYS A 270 2.60 -2.50 -16.18
C LYS A 270 2.68 -1.86 -14.79
N LEU A 271 3.78 -2.05 -14.07
CA LEU A 271 3.98 -1.42 -12.77
C LEU A 271 4.08 0.11 -12.90
N ALA A 272 4.82 0.62 -13.89
CA ALA A 272 4.90 2.05 -14.17
C ALA A 272 3.52 2.66 -14.46
N GLN A 273 2.67 1.94 -15.22
CA GLN A 273 1.29 2.36 -15.45
C GLN A 273 0.48 2.42 -14.14
N LEU A 274 0.59 1.40 -13.28
CA LEU A 274 -0.07 1.40 -11.96
C LEU A 274 0.43 2.53 -11.06
N ILE A 275 1.72 2.85 -11.10
CA ILE A 275 2.30 4.00 -10.36
C ILE A 275 1.65 5.31 -10.83
N CYS A 276 1.58 5.55 -12.14
CA CYS A 276 0.95 6.76 -12.68
C CYS A 276 -0.55 6.87 -12.29
N GLN A 277 -1.28 5.74 -12.35
CA GLN A 277 -2.68 5.70 -11.95
C GLN A 277 -2.85 6.00 -10.44
N ALA A 278 -1.98 5.43 -9.60
CA ALA A 278 -1.99 5.67 -8.16
C ALA A 278 -1.66 7.13 -7.81
N GLN A 279 -0.74 7.78 -8.53
CA GLN A 279 -0.46 9.21 -8.38
C GLN A 279 -1.67 10.08 -8.71
N GLN A 280 -2.35 9.82 -9.83
CA GLN A 280 -3.58 10.54 -10.19
C GLN A 280 -4.68 10.37 -9.14
N THR A 281 -4.82 9.13 -8.63
CA THR A 281 -5.79 8.81 -7.58
C THR A 281 -5.45 9.54 -6.27
N ALA A 282 -4.18 9.51 -5.84
CA ALA A 282 -3.72 10.20 -4.65
C ALA A 282 -3.91 11.72 -4.73
N LYS A 283 -3.63 12.33 -5.90
CA LYS A 283 -3.89 13.76 -6.17
C LYS A 283 -5.38 14.10 -6.05
N SER A 284 -6.26 13.31 -6.67
CA SER A 284 -7.71 13.53 -6.57
C SER A 284 -8.24 13.44 -5.12
N ILE A 285 -7.70 12.52 -4.31
CA ILE A 285 -8.06 12.38 -2.89
C ILE A 285 -7.58 13.60 -2.08
N SER A 286 -6.36 14.08 -2.35
CA SER A 286 -5.83 15.30 -1.73
C SER A 286 -6.71 16.51 -2.03
N ASP A 287 -7.10 16.71 -3.29
CA ASP A 287 -7.93 17.84 -3.72
C ASP A 287 -9.31 17.83 -3.01
N HIS A 288 -9.96 16.66 -2.96
CA HIS A 288 -11.23 16.50 -2.22
C HIS A 288 -11.09 16.73 -0.71
N SER A 289 -9.96 16.32 -0.12
CA SER A 289 -9.69 16.56 1.30
C SER A 289 -9.46 18.05 1.60
N ALA A 290 -8.77 18.76 0.71
CA ALA A 290 -8.51 20.19 0.86
C ALA A 290 -9.81 21.03 0.77
N GLU A 291 -10.70 20.68 -0.15
CA GLU A 291 -12.03 21.31 -0.26
C GLU A 291 -12.91 21.03 0.98
N THR A 292 -12.86 19.80 1.50
CA THR A 292 -13.62 19.41 2.70
C THR A 292 -13.04 20.05 3.98
N MET A 293 -11.71 20.17 4.09
CA MET A 293 -11.05 20.79 5.25
C MET A 293 -11.13 22.32 5.23
N ALA A 294 -11.24 22.97 4.07
CA ALA A 294 -11.56 24.40 3.99
C ALA A 294 -12.89 24.73 4.69
N SER A 295 -13.85 23.79 4.70
CA SER A 295 -15.11 23.92 5.45
C SER A 295 -15.00 23.60 6.95
N GLN A 296 -13.94 22.89 7.38
CA GLN A 296 -13.71 22.48 8.78
C GLN A 296 -12.61 23.28 9.51
N SER A 297 -11.84 24.10 8.80
CA SER A 297 -10.69 24.87 9.29
C SER A 297 -11.01 25.82 10.46
N PHE A 298 -12.28 26.19 10.64
CA PHE A 298 -12.71 27.02 11.78
C PHE A 298 -12.59 26.32 13.15
N PHE A 299 -12.50 24.99 13.22
CA PHE A 299 -12.48 24.24 14.48
C PHE A 299 -11.09 23.70 14.89
N SER A 300 -10.07 23.86 14.05
CA SER A 300 -8.70 23.37 14.34
C SER A 300 -7.90 24.29 15.28
N TRP A 301 -8.33 25.55 15.46
CA TRP A 301 -7.68 26.53 16.34
C TRP A 301 -7.63 26.07 17.81
N PHE A 302 -8.58 25.24 18.28
CA PHE A 302 -8.70 24.89 19.70
C PHE A 302 -7.86 23.70 20.18
N ARG A 303 -6.94 23.14 19.37
CA ARG A 303 -6.08 22.04 19.82
C ARG A 303 -4.71 22.57 20.25
N PHE A 304 -4.56 22.82 21.55
CA PHE A 304 -3.28 23.08 22.22
C PHE A 304 -2.29 21.93 21.96
N THR A 305 -1.15 22.24 21.35
CA THR A 305 0.01 21.35 21.22
C THR A 305 1.04 21.67 22.30
N PRO A 306 1.48 20.69 23.12
CA PRO A 306 2.68 20.87 23.93
C PRO A 306 3.90 20.61 23.06
N SER A 307 4.85 21.56 23.08
CA SER A 307 6.20 21.36 22.57
C SER A 307 6.96 20.40 23.48
N GLU A 308 7.77 19.50 22.92
CA GLU A 308 9.02 19.14 23.56
C GLU A 308 10.06 18.52 22.60
N MET A 309 11.29 18.95 22.83
CA MET A 309 12.55 18.61 22.19
C MET A 309 13.24 17.52 23.02
N ASN A 310 13.47 16.32 22.48
CA ASN A 310 14.76 15.61 22.56
C ASN A 310 14.70 14.21 21.94
N GLY A 311 15.79 13.83 21.29
CA GLY A 311 15.95 12.57 20.57
C GLY A 311 16.04 11.33 21.46
N SER A 312 15.28 10.30 21.08
CA SER A 312 15.55 8.90 21.38
C SER A 312 14.83 8.03 20.35
N TYR A 313 15.55 7.05 19.82
CA TYR A 313 15.09 6.03 18.88
C TYR A 313 13.79 5.35 19.39
N THR A 314 12.67 5.56 18.69
CA THR A 314 11.52 4.65 18.74
C THR A 314 10.97 4.44 17.32
N GLY A 315 10.75 3.18 16.96
CA GLY A 315 10.39 2.75 15.62
C GLY A 315 8.90 2.86 15.29
N ASN A 316 8.24 3.97 15.61
CA ASN A 316 6.80 4.12 15.37
C ASN A 316 6.34 5.45 14.73
N ASP A 317 7.27 6.23 14.15
CA ASP A 317 6.97 7.56 13.55
C ASP A 317 6.25 7.53 12.18
N LEU A 318 5.40 6.55 11.90
CA LEU A 318 4.69 6.48 10.60
C LEU A 318 3.18 6.29 10.68
N ASP A 319 2.58 6.45 11.86
CA ASP A 319 1.13 6.45 12.05
C ASP A 319 0.54 7.88 12.17
N GLU A 320 1.26 8.90 11.69
CA GLU A 320 0.70 10.23 11.48
C GLU A 320 -0.16 10.24 10.20
N ILE A 321 -1.39 9.73 10.34
CA ILE A 321 -2.44 9.75 9.31
C ILE A 321 -2.89 11.21 9.14
N GLY A 322 -2.16 11.92 8.27
CA GLY A 322 -2.44 13.29 7.85
C GLY A 322 -1.97 13.50 6.42
N GLN A 323 -2.37 14.62 5.81
CA GLN A 323 -2.11 15.01 4.41
C GLN A 323 -0.63 14.91 3.98
N ASP A 324 0.30 14.93 4.95
CA ASP A 324 1.72 14.67 4.77
C ASP A 324 2.04 13.25 4.27
N SER A 325 1.21 12.25 4.62
CA SER A 325 1.34 10.89 4.11
C SER A 325 1.01 10.77 2.62
N ILE A 326 0.04 11.55 2.12
CA ILE A 326 -0.37 11.55 0.70
C ILE A 326 0.68 12.27 -0.15
N LYS A 327 1.20 13.42 0.31
CA LYS A 327 2.31 14.11 -0.36
C LYS A 327 3.56 13.24 -0.44
N LYS A 328 3.93 12.59 0.66
CA LYS A 328 5.03 11.60 0.68
C LYS A 328 4.77 10.43 -0.27
N THR A 329 3.52 10.01 -0.44
CA THR A 329 3.15 8.95 -1.40
C THR A 329 3.43 9.39 -2.83
N ASP A 330 3.03 10.60 -3.22
CA ASP A 330 3.30 11.14 -4.57
C ASP A 330 4.80 11.24 -4.83
N GLU A 331 5.58 11.75 -3.87
CA GLU A 331 7.05 11.83 -3.95
C GLU A 331 7.71 10.45 -4.09
N TYR A 332 7.27 9.46 -3.31
CA TYR A 332 7.81 8.10 -3.39
C TYR A 332 7.50 7.45 -4.74
N LEU A 333 6.28 7.63 -5.24
CA LEU A 333 5.84 7.09 -6.53
C LEU A 333 6.58 7.75 -7.70
N GLU A 334 6.77 9.07 -7.66
CA GLU A 334 7.51 9.82 -8.67
C GLU A 334 8.97 9.36 -8.73
N LYS A 335 9.65 9.30 -7.58
CA LYS A 335 11.02 8.80 -7.51
C LYS A 335 11.14 7.33 -7.89
N ALA A 336 10.16 6.50 -7.54
CA ALA A 336 10.15 5.10 -7.98
C ALA A 336 10.08 5.00 -9.51
N LEU A 337 9.25 5.81 -10.16
CA LEU A 337 9.11 5.83 -11.61
C LEU A 337 10.40 6.29 -12.29
N GLU A 338 11.02 7.40 -11.82
CA GLU A 338 12.32 7.87 -12.30
C GLU A 338 13.38 6.76 -12.26
N TYR A 339 13.49 6.08 -11.12
CA TYR A 339 14.44 4.98 -10.94
C TYR A 339 14.15 3.78 -11.85
N LEU A 340 12.89 3.38 -12.01
CA LEU A 340 12.53 2.29 -12.92
C LEU A 340 12.86 2.64 -14.38
N CYS A 341 12.60 3.88 -14.81
CA CYS A 341 13.00 4.38 -16.12
C CYS A 341 14.52 4.33 -16.30
N GLN A 342 15.29 4.72 -15.28
CA GLN A 342 16.76 4.65 -15.30
C GLN A 342 17.28 3.21 -15.40
N ILE A 343 16.77 2.28 -14.59
CA ILE A 343 17.23 0.89 -14.54
C ILE A 343 16.96 0.17 -15.88
N PHE A 344 15.76 0.35 -16.43
CA PHE A 344 15.31 -0.39 -17.61
C PHE A 344 15.49 0.36 -18.94
N LYS A 345 15.98 1.61 -18.89
CA LYS A 345 16.14 2.51 -20.05
C LYS A 345 14.84 2.61 -20.86
N LEU A 346 13.73 2.85 -20.17
CA LEU A 346 12.41 2.96 -20.80
C LEU A 346 12.35 4.24 -21.65
N ASN A 347 11.76 4.14 -22.84
CA ASN A 347 11.61 5.29 -23.71
C ASN A 347 10.49 6.20 -23.19
N GLU A 348 10.81 7.46 -22.92
CA GLU A 348 9.89 8.46 -22.38
C GLU A 348 8.62 8.55 -23.25
N ALA A 349 8.76 8.51 -24.58
CA ALA A 349 7.64 8.54 -25.53
C ALA A 349 6.66 7.36 -25.39
N GLN A 350 7.14 6.15 -25.06
CA GLN A 350 6.27 4.99 -24.83
C GLN A 350 5.47 5.15 -23.54
N LEU A 351 6.10 5.73 -22.51
CA LEU A 351 5.44 6.07 -21.26
C LEU A 351 4.39 7.17 -21.49
N THR A 352 4.71 8.25 -22.24
CA THR A 352 3.78 9.34 -22.51
C THR A 352 2.58 8.90 -23.34
N GLN A 353 2.78 8.07 -24.38
CA GLN A 353 1.68 7.53 -25.18
C GLN A 353 0.74 6.64 -24.35
N MET A 354 1.28 5.84 -23.42
CA MET A 354 0.47 5.05 -22.49
C MET A 354 -0.22 5.93 -21.43
N MET A 355 0.43 7.01 -20.98
CA MET A 355 -0.17 8.01 -20.08
C MET A 355 -1.33 8.74 -20.76
N MET A 356 -1.22 9.11 -22.04
CA MET A 356 -2.33 9.72 -22.79
C MET A 356 -3.51 8.76 -22.96
N LYS A 357 -3.26 7.45 -23.10
CA LYS A 357 -4.32 6.43 -23.14
C LYS A 357 -5.01 6.23 -21.78
N CYS A 358 -4.36 6.60 -20.69
CA CYS A 358 -4.92 6.60 -19.33
C CYS A 358 -5.58 7.95 -18.97
N GLY A 359 -5.11 9.06 -19.53
CA GLY A 359 -5.57 10.43 -19.27
C GLY A 359 -6.70 10.94 -20.17
N THR A 360 -7.08 10.22 -21.23
CA THR A 360 -8.13 10.63 -22.19
C THR A 360 -9.57 10.41 -21.71
N ALA A 361 -9.80 10.36 -20.39
CA ALA A 361 -11.14 10.29 -19.81
C ALA A 361 -11.38 11.33 -18.70
N GLN A 362 -10.64 12.45 -18.70
CA GLN A 362 -10.94 13.59 -17.85
C GLN A 362 -11.20 14.84 -18.70
N ASP A 363 -12.47 15.02 -19.05
CA ASP A 363 -12.99 16.36 -19.33
C ASP A 363 -12.98 17.16 -18.02
N GLU A 364 -12.17 18.23 -18.03
CA GLU A 364 -11.94 19.24 -16.99
C GLU A 364 -13.19 20.06 -16.56
N ASN A 365 -14.40 19.64 -16.93
CA ASN A 365 -15.64 20.32 -16.55
C ASN A 365 -16.70 19.39 -15.90
N GLY A 366 -16.35 18.11 -15.66
CA GLY A 366 -17.29 17.08 -15.23
C GLY A 366 -17.35 16.78 -13.73
N LYS A 367 -16.53 17.39 -12.87
CA LYS A 367 -16.43 17.04 -11.43
C LYS A 367 -17.71 17.32 -10.61
N LYS A 368 -18.69 18.04 -11.18
CA LYS A 368 -20.05 18.23 -10.63
C LYS A 368 -21.15 17.48 -11.40
N GLN A 369 -20.79 16.73 -12.43
CA GLN A 369 -21.77 16.01 -13.24
C GLN A 369 -22.04 14.63 -12.64
N LEU A 370 -23.33 14.30 -12.58
CA LEU A 370 -23.82 12.97 -12.24
C LEU A 370 -23.13 11.90 -13.13
N PRO A 371 -22.94 10.67 -12.63
CA PRO A 371 -22.57 9.53 -13.47
C PRO A 371 -23.51 9.40 -14.67
N ASP A 372 -23.01 8.86 -15.78
CA ASP A 372 -23.82 8.72 -17.00
C ASP A 372 -25.09 7.86 -16.75
N CYS A 373 -26.26 8.45 -16.97
CA CYS A 373 -27.58 7.89 -16.66
C CYS A 373 -28.57 8.18 -17.78
N ILE A 374 -29.54 7.27 -17.95
CA ILE A 374 -30.71 7.47 -18.81
C ILE A 374 -31.91 7.74 -17.90
N GLU A 375 -32.67 8.80 -18.18
CA GLU A 375 -33.96 9.06 -17.53
C GLU A 375 -35.01 8.10 -18.10
N SER A 376 -35.63 7.31 -17.23
CA SER A 376 -36.80 6.48 -17.52
C SER A 376 -37.99 6.98 -16.71
N GLU A 377 -39.21 6.56 -17.06
CA GLU A 377 -40.46 6.99 -16.42
C GLU A 377 -40.45 6.79 -14.88
N ASP A 378 -39.63 5.86 -14.38
CA ASP A 378 -39.47 5.51 -12.96
C ASP A 378 -38.16 6.00 -12.31
N GLY A 379 -37.33 6.79 -13.01
CA GLY A 379 -36.09 7.41 -12.47
C GLY A 379 -34.80 7.17 -13.27
N LEU A 380 -33.65 7.52 -12.69
CA LEU A 380 -32.33 7.44 -13.34
C LEU A 380 -31.80 5.99 -13.37
N ILE A 381 -31.56 5.47 -14.56
CA ILE A 381 -30.94 4.15 -14.78
C ILE A 381 -29.50 4.33 -15.24
N LEU A 382 -28.57 3.66 -14.56
CA LEU A 382 -27.16 3.73 -14.88
C LEU A 382 -26.82 3.06 -16.21
N THR A 383 -26.17 3.79 -17.12
CA THR A 383 -25.64 3.22 -18.36
C THR A 383 -24.45 2.29 -18.06
N PRO A 384 -24.05 1.41 -18.99
CA PRO A 384 -22.81 0.64 -18.87
C PRO A 384 -21.57 1.52 -18.63
N LEU A 385 -21.55 2.71 -19.23
CA LEU A 385 -20.50 3.71 -19.01
C LEU A 385 -20.56 4.30 -17.60
N GLY A 386 -21.75 4.64 -17.10
CA GLY A 386 -21.95 5.10 -15.72
C GLY A 386 -21.51 4.05 -14.70
N ARG A 387 -21.76 2.75 -14.95
CA ARG A 387 -21.28 1.65 -14.09
C ARG A 387 -19.77 1.60 -14.05
N TYR A 388 -19.11 1.70 -15.20
CA TYR A 388 -17.65 1.77 -15.30
C TYR A 388 -17.09 2.98 -14.54
N GLN A 389 -17.74 4.15 -14.65
CA GLN A 389 -17.34 5.36 -13.93
C GLN A 389 -17.42 5.20 -12.41
N ILE A 390 -18.45 4.52 -11.89
CA ILE A 390 -18.58 4.27 -10.45
C ILE A 390 -17.57 3.24 -9.94
N ILE A 391 -17.41 2.11 -10.66
CA ILE A 391 -16.50 1.02 -10.27
C ILE A 391 -15.05 1.51 -10.19
N ASN A 392 -14.65 2.37 -11.13
CA ASN A 392 -13.31 2.95 -11.15
C ASN A 392 -13.18 4.24 -10.35
N GLY A 393 -14.24 4.65 -9.64
CA GLY A 393 -14.22 5.84 -8.78
C GLY A 393 -14.13 7.19 -9.52
N LEU A 394 -14.37 7.21 -10.83
CA LEU A 394 -14.29 8.41 -11.67
C LEU A 394 -15.42 9.40 -11.38
N ARG A 395 -16.62 8.93 -11.03
CA ARG A 395 -17.79 9.74 -10.62
C ARG A 395 -18.64 8.97 -9.60
N ARG A 396 -19.29 9.66 -8.66
CA ARG A 396 -20.15 9.05 -7.63
C ARG A 396 -21.44 9.86 -7.45
N PHE A 397 -22.52 9.18 -7.08
CA PHE A 397 -23.72 9.85 -6.58
C PHE A 397 -23.51 10.33 -5.15
N GLU A 398 -24.17 11.42 -4.79
CA GLU A 398 -24.41 11.77 -3.39
C GLU A 398 -25.47 10.82 -2.83
N VAL A 399 -25.05 9.63 -2.38
CA VAL A 399 -25.96 8.62 -1.83
C VAL A 399 -26.47 9.09 -0.47
N GLN A 400 -27.64 9.73 -0.46
CA GLN A 400 -28.37 10.03 0.77
C GLN A 400 -29.27 8.85 1.13
N TYR A 401 -29.43 8.61 2.43
CA TYR A 401 -30.25 7.51 2.93
C TYR A 401 -31.71 7.68 2.50
N GLN A 402 -32.23 6.72 1.75
CA GLN A 402 -33.58 6.75 1.15
C GLN A 402 -34.66 6.07 2.00
N GLY A 403 -34.30 5.44 3.11
CA GLY A 403 -35.26 4.83 4.04
C GLY A 403 -35.82 5.85 5.04
N ASP A 404 -36.50 5.34 6.07
CA ASP A 404 -37.02 6.19 7.14
C ASP A 404 -35.90 6.93 7.90
N THR A 405 -35.90 8.26 7.83
CA THR A 405 -34.97 9.13 8.59
C THR A 405 -34.91 8.82 10.08
N GLU A 406 -36.01 8.37 10.69
CA GLU A 406 -36.02 8.02 12.11
C GLU A 406 -35.30 6.70 12.41
N LEU A 407 -35.29 5.75 11.46
CA LEU A 407 -34.65 4.44 11.59
C LEU A 407 -33.18 4.41 11.16
N GLN A 408 -32.59 5.57 10.84
CA GLN A 408 -31.18 5.65 10.51
C GLN A 408 -30.30 5.20 11.71
N PRO A 409 -29.16 4.53 11.46
CA PRO A 409 -28.22 4.21 12.52
C PRO A 409 -27.79 5.49 13.25
N ILE A 410 -27.64 5.40 14.58
CA ILE A 410 -27.26 6.54 15.42
C ILE A 410 -25.87 6.99 15.02
N ARG A 411 -25.72 8.28 14.69
CA ARG A 411 -24.45 8.85 14.20
C ARG A 411 -23.60 9.37 15.35
N SER A 412 -22.30 9.52 15.12
CA SER A 412 -21.33 10.00 16.12
C SER A 412 -21.62 11.41 16.66
N TYR A 413 -22.32 12.24 15.88
CA TYR A 413 -22.71 13.60 16.28
C TYR A 413 -24.09 13.67 16.99
N GLU A 414 -24.71 12.54 17.30
CA GLU A 414 -25.99 12.46 18.00
C GLU A 414 -25.79 11.89 19.41
N ASN A 415 -26.62 12.34 20.36
CA ASN A 415 -26.68 11.72 21.67
C ASN A 415 -27.56 10.46 21.63
N ALA A 416 -26.95 9.28 21.80
CA ALA A 416 -27.64 8.00 21.60
C ALA A 416 -28.83 7.75 22.54
N THR A 417 -28.77 8.19 23.80
CA THR A 417 -29.88 8.02 24.75
C THR A 417 -31.04 8.93 24.40
N LEU A 418 -30.75 10.18 24.04
CA LEU A 418 -31.73 11.17 23.64
C LEU A 418 -32.43 10.79 22.33
N VAL A 419 -31.70 10.26 21.33
CA VAL A 419 -32.30 9.74 20.08
C VAL A 419 -33.34 8.67 20.39
N ARG A 420 -33.00 7.69 21.23
CA ARG A 420 -33.93 6.58 21.58
C ARG A 420 -35.16 7.07 22.33
N LEU A 421 -34.99 8.03 23.24
CA LEU A 421 -36.11 8.61 24.00
C LEU A 421 -37.03 9.45 23.11
N LEU A 422 -36.45 10.33 22.29
CA LEU A 422 -37.19 11.17 21.36
C LEU A 422 -37.90 10.34 20.27
N PHE A 423 -37.31 9.23 19.84
CA PHE A 423 -37.96 8.29 18.92
C PHE A 423 -39.18 7.62 19.55
N ARG A 424 -39.11 7.20 20.82
CA ARG A 424 -40.29 6.68 21.52
C ARG A 424 -41.38 7.73 21.64
N LEU A 425 -40.99 8.97 21.96
CA LEU A 425 -41.93 10.08 22.10
C LEU A 425 -42.56 10.47 20.75
N SER A 426 -41.78 10.52 19.66
CA SER A 426 -42.31 10.77 18.32
C SER A 426 -43.26 9.64 17.90
N SER A 427 -42.91 8.39 18.16
CA SER A 427 -43.76 7.23 17.84
C SER A 427 -45.11 7.30 18.55
N VAL A 428 -45.12 7.56 19.87
CA VAL A 428 -46.36 7.68 20.65
C VAL A 428 -47.22 8.85 20.17
N LEU A 429 -46.62 10.00 19.84
CA LEU A 429 -47.35 11.14 19.30
C LEU A 429 -47.93 10.83 17.91
N ASN A 430 -47.15 10.18 17.05
CA ASN A 430 -47.59 9.81 15.71
C ASN A 430 -48.73 8.79 15.75
N GLU A 431 -48.68 7.79 16.64
CA GLU A 431 -49.77 6.82 16.82
C GLU A 431 -51.05 7.47 17.38
N ARG A 432 -50.92 8.36 18.37
CA ARG A 432 -52.07 8.97 19.03
C ARG A 432 -52.82 9.98 18.16
N PHE A 433 -52.08 10.68 17.29
CA PHE A 433 -52.62 11.80 16.52
C PHE A 433 -52.65 11.53 15.00
N ALA A 434 -52.38 10.31 14.54
CA ALA A 434 -52.35 9.95 13.11
C ALA A 434 -53.57 10.47 12.34
N ASP A 435 -54.77 10.05 12.75
CA ASP A 435 -56.02 10.42 12.06
C ASP A 435 -56.28 11.94 12.07
N GLN A 436 -55.91 12.62 13.17
CA GLN A 436 -56.06 14.06 13.29
C GLN A 436 -55.07 14.81 12.40
N MET A 437 -53.84 14.33 12.31
CA MET A 437 -52.81 14.90 11.43
C MET A 437 -53.19 14.73 9.96
N ASP A 438 -53.78 13.59 9.58
CA ASP A 438 -54.31 13.36 8.24
C ASP A 438 -55.46 14.31 7.90
N VAL A 439 -56.44 14.44 8.79
CA VAL A 439 -57.58 15.37 8.62
C VAL A 439 -57.12 16.83 8.56
N LEU A 440 -56.11 17.22 9.35
CA LEU A 440 -55.57 18.58 9.31
C LEU A 440 -54.79 18.83 8.02
N CYS A 441 -54.00 17.87 7.56
CA CYS A 441 -53.25 17.95 6.31
C CYS A 441 -54.13 17.88 5.06
N SER A 442 -55.34 17.33 5.14
CA SER A 442 -56.30 17.30 4.02
C SER A 442 -57.07 18.61 3.84
N ARG A 443 -57.00 19.55 4.80
CA ARG A 443 -57.67 20.85 4.67
C ARG A 443 -56.99 21.74 3.64
N GLU A 444 -57.78 22.49 2.88
CA GLU A 444 -57.28 23.46 1.90
C GLU A 444 -56.95 24.82 2.52
N ASP A 445 -57.41 25.06 3.75
CA ASP A 445 -57.18 26.28 4.53
C ASP A 445 -55.69 26.52 4.86
N PHE A 446 -55.36 27.74 5.29
CA PHE A 446 -54.02 28.10 5.77
C PHE A 446 -53.47 27.13 6.82
N VAL A 447 -54.32 26.67 7.74
CA VAL A 447 -53.96 25.68 8.76
C VAL A 447 -53.53 24.35 8.13
N GLY A 448 -54.23 23.89 7.10
CA GLY A 448 -53.85 22.68 6.39
C GLY A 448 -52.53 22.82 5.64
N ARG A 449 -52.24 24.01 5.09
CA ARG A 449 -50.95 24.32 4.47
C ARG A 449 -49.81 24.33 5.49
N LEU A 450 -50.02 24.95 6.65
CA LEU A 450 -49.08 24.95 7.77
C LEU A 450 -48.80 23.52 8.28
N CYS A 451 -49.83 22.71 8.44
CA CYS A 451 -49.70 21.31 8.82
C CYS A 451 -48.91 20.51 7.77
N ARG A 452 -49.21 20.66 6.47
CA ARG A 452 -48.46 19.98 5.39
C ARG A 452 -46.98 20.36 5.35
N TYR A 453 -46.63 21.63 5.59
CA TYR A 453 -45.24 22.08 5.59
C TYR A 453 -44.39 21.41 6.70
N HIS A 454 -44.98 21.18 7.88
CA HIS A 454 -44.26 20.63 9.03
C HIS A 454 -44.37 19.10 9.17
N LEU A 455 -45.50 18.52 8.77
CA LEU A 455 -45.80 17.10 8.95
C LEU A 455 -45.46 16.26 7.72
N THR A 456 -45.52 16.86 6.52
CA THR A 456 -45.07 16.20 5.30
C THR A 456 -43.63 16.64 5.04
N ASN A 457 -42.77 15.74 4.56
CA ASN A 457 -41.38 16.07 4.23
C ASN A 457 -41.25 16.40 2.73
N PRO A 458 -41.40 17.67 2.30
CA PRO A 458 -41.33 18.04 0.89
C PRO A 458 -39.94 17.82 0.27
N HIS A 459 -38.87 17.87 1.09
CA HIS A 459 -37.49 17.74 0.61
C HIS A 459 -37.11 16.33 0.16
N LEU A 460 -37.76 15.29 0.70
CA LEU A 460 -37.54 13.91 0.26
C LEU A 460 -38.07 13.68 -1.18
N VAL A 461 -39.22 14.28 -1.53
CA VAL A 461 -39.84 14.10 -2.86
C VAL A 461 -38.98 14.70 -3.97
N GLN A 462 -38.38 15.89 -3.74
CA GLN A 462 -37.55 16.57 -4.73
C GLN A 462 -36.16 15.94 -4.90
N LYS A 463 -35.55 15.41 -3.82
CA LYS A 463 -34.22 14.78 -3.86
C LYS A 463 -34.20 13.38 -4.45
N THR A 464 -35.33 12.68 -4.46
CA THR A 464 -35.44 11.33 -5.04
C THR A 464 -35.19 11.31 -6.56
N ARG A 465 -35.25 12.47 -7.24
CA ARG A 465 -34.95 12.60 -8.68
C ARG A 465 -33.46 12.46 -9.04
N TYR A 466 -32.53 12.56 -8.09
CA TYR A 466 -31.08 12.64 -8.38
C TYR A 466 -30.28 11.37 -8.03
N THR A 467 -30.95 10.27 -7.69
CA THR A 467 -30.29 9.02 -7.28
C THR A 467 -30.88 7.81 -8.02
N PRO A 468 -30.04 6.84 -8.42
CA PRO A 468 -30.51 5.65 -9.13
C PRO A 468 -31.38 4.79 -8.22
N MET A 469 -32.49 4.30 -8.76
CA MET A 469 -33.49 3.59 -7.98
C MET A 469 -33.10 2.11 -7.78
N VAL A 470 -33.31 1.59 -6.56
CA VAL A 470 -33.37 0.14 -6.28
C VAL A 470 -34.81 -0.31 -6.52
N LYS A 471 -34.99 -1.41 -7.27
CA LYS A 471 -36.23 -1.91 -7.87
C LYS A 471 -37.35 -2.32 -6.90
N ASP A 472 -37.18 -2.14 -5.59
CA ASP A 472 -38.22 -2.40 -4.58
C ASP A 472 -38.71 -1.08 -3.99
N ARG A 473 -39.64 -0.42 -4.68
CA ARG A 473 -40.48 0.61 -4.05
C ARG A 473 -41.93 0.38 -4.44
N THR A 474 -42.66 -0.30 -3.58
CA THR A 474 -44.02 0.16 -3.30
C THR A 474 -43.90 1.61 -2.87
N SER A 475 -44.64 2.50 -3.53
CA SER A 475 -44.85 3.89 -3.14
C SER A 475 -45.28 3.98 -1.67
N GLN A 476 -44.32 4.00 -0.75
CA GLN A 476 -44.58 4.37 0.64
C GLN A 476 -44.81 5.88 0.62
N ASN A 477 -46.07 6.25 0.40
CA ASN A 477 -46.60 7.55 0.76
C ASN A 477 -46.48 7.64 2.29
N TRP A 478 -45.33 8.10 2.76
CA TRP A 478 -45.13 8.40 4.17
C TRP A 478 -46.13 9.52 4.52
N GLY A 479 -47.17 9.17 5.28
CA GLY A 479 -48.18 10.10 5.74
C GLY A 479 -47.60 11.22 6.63
N PRO A 480 -48.41 12.21 7.03
CA PRO A 480 -48.00 13.29 7.91
C PRO A 480 -47.47 12.74 9.24
N ARG A 481 -46.25 13.13 9.60
CA ARG A 481 -45.54 12.62 10.78
C ARG A 481 -44.63 13.66 11.41
N ILE A 482 -44.48 13.57 12.72
CA ILE A 482 -43.59 14.42 13.51
C ILE A 482 -42.29 13.67 13.76
N SER A 483 -41.16 14.28 13.43
CA SER A 483 -39.83 13.76 13.78
C SER A 483 -39.10 14.67 14.76
N LEU A 484 -38.75 14.15 15.93
CA LEU A 484 -38.05 14.90 16.98
C LEU A 484 -36.53 14.64 17.00
N ARG A 485 -36.04 13.75 16.14
CA ARG A 485 -34.64 13.32 16.10
C ARG A 485 -33.64 14.48 15.99
N PHE A 486 -34.00 15.57 15.31
CA PHE A 486 -33.13 16.74 15.15
C PHE A 486 -32.68 17.35 16.49
N LEU A 487 -33.51 17.23 17.54
CA LEU A 487 -33.21 17.77 18.88
C LEU A 487 -32.09 17.00 19.59
N ALA A 488 -31.77 15.78 19.14
CA ALA A 488 -30.71 14.95 19.68
C ALA A 488 -29.31 15.24 19.12
N SER A 489 -29.17 16.18 18.19
CA SER A 489 -27.90 16.55 17.59
C SER A 489 -27.05 17.37 18.57
N TYR A 490 -25.76 17.09 18.71
CA TYR A 490 -24.89 17.93 19.56
C TYR A 490 -24.85 19.37 19.05
N ARG A 491 -24.96 19.59 17.73
CA ARG A 491 -25.02 20.94 17.16
C ARG A 491 -26.24 21.70 17.69
N THR A 492 -27.43 21.10 17.70
CA THR A 492 -28.65 21.77 18.18
C THR A 492 -28.61 21.98 19.69
N LEU A 493 -28.09 21.01 20.44
CA LEU A 493 -27.93 21.12 21.90
C LEU A 493 -26.97 22.25 22.27
N ILE A 494 -25.81 22.34 21.60
CA ILE A 494 -24.83 23.40 21.83
C ILE A 494 -25.41 24.75 21.39
N SER A 495 -26.09 24.83 20.24
CA SER A 495 -26.74 26.08 19.81
C SER A 495 -27.81 26.55 20.80
N LEU A 496 -28.65 25.64 21.31
CA LEU A 496 -29.62 25.97 22.36
C LEU A 496 -28.92 26.46 23.64
N LEU A 497 -27.86 25.76 24.06
CA LEU A 497 -27.07 26.16 25.23
C LEU A 497 -26.51 27.58 25.08
N MET A 498 -25.96 27.92 23.91
CA MET A 498 -25.44 29.25 23.62
C MET A 498 -26.55 30.32 23.64
N ILE A 499 -27.74 30.01 23.12
CA ILE A 499 -28.90 30.92 23.16
C ILE A 499 -29.34 31.16 24.61
N TYR A 500 -29.44 30.11 25.44
CA TYR A 500 -29.79 30.26 26.85
C TYR A 500 -28.73 31.06 27.62
N PHE A 501 -27.45 30.82 27.34
CA PHE A 501 -26.36 31.58 27.94
C PHE A 501 -26.44 33.06 27.58
N MET A 502 -26.69 33.38 26.31
CA MET A 502 -26.85 34.75 25.84
C MET A 502 -28.09 35.42 26.43
N ALA A 503 -29.23 34.71 26.49
CA ALA A 503 -30.46 35.22 27.12
C ALA A 503 -30.29 35.50 28.62
N SER A 504 -29.49 34.69 29.31
CA SER A 504 -29.13 34.91 30.71
C SER A 504 -28.35 36.21 30.92
N TRP A 505 -27.55 36.64 29.94
CA TRP A 505 -26.85 37.93 29.97
C TRP A 505 -27.82 39.13 29.95
N PHE A 506 -29.02 38.92 29.40
CA PHE A 506 -30.11 39.90 29.38
C PHE A 506 -31.13 39.70 30.50
N TYR A 507 -30.81 38.92 31.55
CA TYR A 507 -31.69 38.58 32.67
C TYR A 507 -33.01 37.89 32.27
N ILE A 508 -33.06 37.28 31.08
CA ILE A 508 -34.19 36.48 30.64
C ILE A 508 -34.00 35.06 31.18
N GLY A 509 -34.90 34.63 32.06
CA GLY A 509 -34.90 33.27 32.59
C GLY A 509 -35.10 32.21 31.50
N PRO A 510 -34.74 30.95 31.76
CA PRO A 510 -34.84 29.86 30.77
C PRO A 510 -36.26 29.68 30.22
N VAL A 511 -37.29 29.85 31.07
CA VAL A 511 -38.70 29.80 30.66
C VAL A 511 -39.04 30.93 29.69
N GLY A 512 -38.63 32.17 29.99
CA GLY A 512 -38.82 33.31 29.08
C GLY A 512 -38.09 33.10 27.75
N CYS A 513 -36.88 32.56 27.79
CA CYS A 513 -36.10 32.24 26.60
C CYS A 513 -36.77 31.16 25.74
N THR A 514 -37.28 30.08 26.35
CA THR A 514 -38.06 29.05 25.63
C THR A 514 -39.29 29.64 24.95
N PHE A 515 -40.00 30.54 25.63
CA PHE A 515 -41.19 31.18 25.08
C PHE A 515 -40.86 32.06 23.86
N ILE A 516 -39.77 32.83 23.93
CA ILE A 516 -39.27 33.62 22.79
C ILE A 516 -38.88 32.73 21.61
N ILE A 517 -38.17 31.62 21.85
CA ILE A 517 -37.80 30.65 20.81
C ILE A 517 -39.05 30.07 20.12
N LEU A 518 -40.07 29.69 20.89
CA LEU A 518 -41.31 29.14 20.35
C LEU A 518 -42.08 30.17 19.52
N ILE A 519 -42.17 31.42 19.98
CA ILE A 519 -42.80 32.50 19.20
C ILE A 519 -42.03 32.77 17.92
N ALA A 520 -40.70 32.88 17.98
CA ALA A 520 -39.87 33.11 16.81
C ALA A 520 -40.01 31.97 15.79
N TYR A 521 -40.04 30.72 16.26
CA TYR A 521 -40.28 29.56 15.40
C TYR A 521 -41.68 29.58 14.77
N PHE A 522 -42.72 29.94 15.54
CA PHE A 522 -44.08 30.04 15.03
C PHE A 522 -44.22 31.14 13.97
N LEU A 523 -43.62 32.31 14.17
CA LEU A 523 -43.56 33.38 13.18
C LEU A 523 -42.80 32.94 11.92
N TYR A 524 -41.67 32.27 12.09
CA TYR A 524 -40.89 31.70 10.99
C TYR A 524 -41.71 30.68 10.18
N ALA A 525 -42.44 29.78 10.86
CA ALA A 525 -43.32 28.81 10.26
C ALA A 525 -44.41 29.49 9.41
N ILE A 526 -45.07 30.51 9.95
CA ILE A 526 -46.07 31.31 9.22
C ILE A 526 -45.45 31.93 7.97
N ILE A 527 -44.31 32.59 8.09
CA ILE A 527 -43.61 33.22 6.95
C ILE A 527 -43.28 32.19 5.87
N MET A 528 -42.70 31.05 6.25
CA MET A 528 -42.35 29.98 5.30
C MET A 528 -43.57 29.38 4.60
N THR A 529 -44.70 29.26 5.29
CA THR A 529 -45.93 28.78 4.64
C THR A 529 -46.44 29.72 3.57
N PHE A 530 -46.36 31.05 3.77
CA PHE A 530 -46.69 32.04 2.74
C PHE A 530 -45.74 31.95 1.54
N PHE A 531 -44.43 31.78 1.75
CA PHE A 531 -43.47 31.67 0.66
C PHE A 531 -43.57 30.35 -0.13
N SER A 532 -44.05 29.27 0.49
CA SER A 532 -44.27 27.99 -0.20
C SER A 532 -45.31 28.07 -1.33
N GLU A 533 -46.18 29.08 -1.33
CA GLU A 533 -47.16 29.34 -2.40
C GLU A 533 -46.53 29.94 -3.67
N GLY A 534 -45.42 30.68 -3.56
CA GLY A 534 -44.79 31.37 -4.70
C GLY A 534 -43.91 30.50 -5.59
N TRP A 535 -43.74 29.22 -5.26
CA TRP A 535 -42.82 28.28 -5.92
C TRP A 535 -43.50 27.17 -6.71
N LYS A 536 -44.81 27.26 -6.95
CA LYS A 536 -45.43 26.49 -8.05
C LYS A 536 -45.13 27.25 -9.35
N PRO A 537 -44.21 26.79 -10.22
CA PRO A 537 -44.14 27.34 -11.56
C PRO A 537 -45.51 27.12 -12.22
N HIS A 538 -46.06 28.17 -12.80
CA HIS A 538 -47.18 28.05 -13.72
C HIS A 538 -46.77 27.08 -14.84
N GLU A 539 -47.36 25.88 -14.87
CA GLU A 539 -47.29 25.01 -16.02
C GLU A 539 -48.11 25.67 -17.15
N HIS A 540 -47.41 26.06 -18.22
CA HIS A 540 -47.96 26.34 -19.54
C HIS A 540 -47.32 25.41 -20.55
#